data_AF-A0A4R6KCT3-F1
#
_entry.id   AF-A0A4R6KCT3-F1
#
_cell.length_a   1.000
_cell.length_b   1.000
_cell.length_c   1.000
_cell.angle_alpha   90.00
_cell.angle_beta   90.00
_cell.angle_gamma   90.00
#
_symmetry.space_group_name_H-M   'P 1'
#
loop_
_entity.id
_entity.type
_entity.pdbx_description
1 polymer ?
#
loop_
_entity_poly.entity_id
_entity_poly.type
_entity_poly.pdbx_seq_one_letter_code
_entity_poly.pdbx_strand_id
1 'polypeptide(L)'
;MTAEDEAIGRIFRAESGRSVAALIGMFGDIDLAEDAVQEAFTIALRRWPTEGLPPNPGGWITVTARNRAIDRLRRDARGNELLQQAAVHLSPQTTGDDRLRLIFTCCHPALAAQAQVELTLRLLCGLSTADVARAFLTSEPTMAKRLVRTKYKIKAANIPYRIPDDTELPDRLKAVLATIYLTYTTGYGKPEHSPDLSGEALDLGRTLRLLMPDEPEVAGLLALMLLTEARRRTRTGYDGALALLRDQDRRRWDRVLIREGHARSAGEVAPGELGGRQEQGDRRDRRKDQQVACGGVAGEQVDGPEVVERRGEPQAADAVDE
;
A
#
# COMPACT_ATOMS: atom_id res chain seq x y z
N MET A 1 4.91 -22.52 -24.61
CA MET A 1 4.99 -21.18 -23.99
C MET A 1 5.81 -20.34 -24.94
N THR A 2 5.20 -19.38 -25.61
CA THR A 2 5.87 -18.53 -26.60
C THR A 2 6.69 -17.44 -25.90
N ALA A 3 7.65 -16.81 -26.59
CA ALA A 3 8.41 -15.68 -26.03
C ALA A 3 7.50 -14.50 -25.60
N GLU A 4 6.33 -14.39 -26.23
CA GLU A 4 5.29 -13.42 -25.88
C GLU A 4 4.59 -13.79 -24.57
N ASP A 5 4.23 -15.06 -24.35
CA ASP A 5 3.68 -15.53 -23.06
C ASP A 5 4.63 -15.20 -21.90
N GLU A 6 5.94 -15.33 -22.12
CA GLU A 6 6.97 -15.03 -21.14
C GLU A 6 7.11 -13.52 -20.89
N ALA A 7 6.99 -12.69 -21.92
CA ALA A 7 6.94 -11.23 -21.79
C ALA A 7 5.70 -10.79 -20.97
N ILE A 8 4.53 -11.36 -21.25
CA ILE A 8 3.31 -11.08 -20.50
C ILE A 8 3.44 -11.55 -19.05
N GLY A 9 4.01 -12.73 -18.81
CA GLY A 9 4.27 -13.23 -17.46
C GLY A 9 5.25 -12.37 -16.64
N ARG A 10 6.19 -11.69 -17.30
CA ARG A 10 7.05 -10.67 -16.66
C ARG A 10 6.27 -9.40 -16.32
N ILE A 11 5.47 -8.89 -17.24
CA ILE A 11 4.62 -7.71 -17.02
C ILE A 11 3.62 -7.97 -15.91
N PHE A 12 2.99 -9.15 -15.87
CA PHE A 12 2.07 -9.54 -14.82
C PHE A 12 2.73 -9.45 -13.43
N ARG A 13 3.92 -10.04 -13.28
CA ARG A 13 4.66 -10.02 -12.00
C ARG A 13 5.10 -8.61 -11.59
N ALA A 14 5.44 -7.76 -12.55
CA ALA A 14 5.82 -6.37 -12.29
C ALA A 14 4.61 -5.47 -11.96
N GLU A 15 3.53 -5.59 -12.70
CA GLU A 15 2.45 -4.59 -12.71
C GLU A 15 1.20 -5.00 -11.91
N SER A 16 0.95 -6.30 -11.72
CA SER A 16 -0.29 -6.75 -11.06
C SER A 16 -0.45 -6.19 -9.66
N GLY A 17 0.60 -6.23 -8.83
CA GLY A 17 0.55 -5.68 -7.48
C GLY A 17 0.32 -4.16 -7.46
N ARG A 18 0.96 -3.43 -8.39
CA ARG A 18 0.79 -1.97 -8.54
C ARG A 18 -0.63 -1.59 -8.95
N SER A 19 -1.20 -2.30 -9.92
CA SER A 19 -2.57 -2.05 -10.38
C SER A 19 -3.60 -2.41 -9.30
N VAL A 20 -3.43 -3.56 -8.62
CA VAL A 20 -4.33 -3.95 -7.51
C VAL A 20 -4.26 -2.91 -6.40
N ALA A 21 -3.05 -2.50 -6.00
CA ALA A 21 -2.83 -1.44 -5.02
C ALA A 21 -3.57 -0.14 -5.42
N ALA A 22 -3.39 0.32 -6.66
CA ALA A 22 -4.05 1.53 -7.16
C ALA A 22 -5.58 1.44 -7.09
N LEU A 23 -6.15 0.32 -7.52
CA LEU A 23 -7.60 0.11 -7.51
C LEU A 23 -8.15 -0.03 -6.09
N ILE A 24 -7.42 -0.71 -5.19
CA ILE A 24 -7.78 -0.76 -3.77
C ILE A 24 -7.84 0.64 -3.17
N GLY A 25 -6.84 1.49 -3.44
CA GLY A 25 -6.86 2.89 -2.98
C GLY A 25 -8.00 3.72 -3.56
N MET A 26 -8.46 3.39 -4.77
CA MET A 26 -9.54 4.11 -5.46
C MET A 26 -10.94 3.68 -5.01
N PHE A 27 -11.16 2.38 -4.79
CA PHE A 27 -12.48 1.81 -4.54
C PHE A 27 -12.67 1.26 -3.12
N GLY A 28 -11.59 1.12 -2.34
CA GLY A 28 -11.64 0.56 -0.99
C GLY A 28 -12.04 -0.93 -0.90
N ASP A 29 -12.12 -1.64 -2.03
CA ASP A 29 -12.55 -3.03 -2.11
C ASP A 29 -11.48 -3.90 -2.78
N ILE A 30 -10.92 -4.84 -2.01
CA ILE A 30 -9.88 -5.78 -2.45
C ILE A 30 -10.42 -6.74 -3.52
N ASP A 31 -11.61 -7.29 -3.31
CA ASP A 31 -12.19 -8.30 -4.20
C ASP A 31 -12.47 -7.66 -5.57
N LEU A 32 -13.06 -6.46 -5.57
CA LEU A 32 -13.32 -5.70 -6.79
C LEU A 32 -12.02 -5.37 -7.53
N ALA A 33 -10.99 -4.92 -6.81
CA ALA A 33 -9.70 -4.55 -7.40
C ALA A 33 -8.98 -5.76 -8.03
N GLU A 34 -8.91 -6.89 -7.32
CA GLU A 34 -8.26 -8.10 -7.84
C GLU A 34 -9.00 -8.67 -9.04
N ASP A 35 -10.32 -8.80 -8.97
CA ASP A 35 -11.15 -9.29 -10.07
C ASP A 35 -10.95 -8.42 -11.32
N ALA A 36 -10.99 -7.10 -11.15
CA ALA A 36 -10.83 -6.16 -12.25
C ALA A 36 -9.44 -6.21 -12.89
N VAL A 37 -8.38 -6.35 -12.09
CA VAL A 37 -7.01 -6.50 -12.62
C VAL A 37 -6.84 -7.86 -13.31
N GLN A 38 -7.38 -8.94 -12.77
CA GLN A 38 -7.35 -10.25 -13.42
C GLN A 38 -8.10 -10.25 -14.75
N GLU A 39 -9.24 -9.57 -14.82
CA GLU A 39 -9.99 -9.40 -16.07
C GLU A 39 -9.19 -8.58 -17.09
N ALA A 40 -8.52 -7.50 -16.65
CA ALA A 40 -7.64 -6.72 -17.52
C ALA A 40 -6.49 -7.56 -18.12
N PHE A 41 -5.83 -8.41 -17.32
CA PHE A 41 -4.81 -9.33 -17.83
C PHE A 41 -5.40 -10.42 -18.74
N THR A 42 -6.61 -10.88 -18.49
CA THR A 42 -7.31 -11.82 -19.38
C THR A 42 -7.56 -11.19 -20.75
N ILE A 43 -7.89 -9.90 -20.80
CA ILE A 43 -8.04 -9.16 -22.06
C ILE A 43 -6.67 -8.97 -22.74
N ALA A 44 -5.64 -8.61 -21.98
CA ALA A 44 -4.28 -8.45 -22.49
C ALA A 44 -3.76 -9.75 -23.17
N LEU A 45 -3.97 -10.90 -22.52
CA LEU A 45 -3.61 -12.22 -23.06
C LEU A 45 -4.30 -12.55 -24.39
N ARG A 46 -5.48 -11.98 -24.66
CA ARG A 46 -6.18 -12.16 -25.94
C ARG A 46 -5.75 -11.14 -27.00
N ARG A 47 -5.43 -9.91 -26.57
CA ARG A 47 -5.26 -8.75 -27.46
C ARG A 47 -3.82 -8.50 -27.89
N TRP A 48 -2.88 -8.62 -26.96
CA TRP A 48 -1.47 -8.30 -27.22
C TRP A 48 -0.78 -9.27 -28.20
N PRO A 49 -1.11 -10.57 -28.28
CA PRO A 49 -0.51 -11.43 -29.31
C PRO A 49 -0.82 -10.98 -30.74
N THR A 50 -1.96 -10.33 -30.98
CA THR A 50 -2.37 -9.87 -32.31
C THR A 50 -2.06 -8.41 -32.57
N GLU A 51 -2.17 -7.56 -31.55
CA GLU A 51 -2.01 -6.10 -31.69
C GLU A 51 -0.64 -5.58 -31.24
N GLY A 52 0.20 -6.44 -30.67
CA GLY A 52 1.46 -6.08 -30.04
C GLY A 52 1.29 -5.49 -28.65
N LEU A 53 2.41 -5.32 -27.94
CA LEU A 53 2.43 -4.70 -26.63
C LEU A 53 2.23 -3.18 -26.75
N PRO A 54 1.37 -2.58 -25.91
CA PRO A 54 1.24 -1.12 -25.85
C PRO A 54 2.54 -0.47 -25.32
N PRO A 55 2.79 0.81 -25.62
CA PRO A 55 4.01 1.51 -25.17
C PRO A 55 4.17 1.57 -23.64
N ASN A 56 3.05 1.57 -22.90
CA ASN A 56 3.02 1.46 -21.45
C ASN A 56 2.04 0.35 -21.03
N PRO A 57 2.50 -0.91 -20.90
CA PRO A 57 1.65 -2.04 -20.49
C PRO A 57 1.02 -1.87 -19.11
N GLY A 58 1.77 -1.38 -18.12
CA GLY A 58 1.26 -1.18 -16.75
C GLY A 58 0.15 -0.14 -16.67
N GLY A 59 0.34 0.99 -17.37
CA GLY A 59 -0.70 2.01 -17.51
C GLY A 59 -1.95 1.48 -18.21
N TRP A 60 -1.77 0.69 -19.27
CA TRP A 60 -2.88 0.06 -19.99
C TRP A 60 -3.67 -0.91 -19.10
N ILE A 61 -3.00 -1.75 -18.32
CA ILE A 61 -3.64 -2.68 -17.37
C ILE A 61 -4.41 -1.92 -16.32
N THR A 62 -3.81 -0.90 -15.70
CA THR A 62 -4.47 -0.11 -14.65
C THR A 62 -5.71 0.60 -15.16
N VAL A 63 -5.65 1.21 -16.35
CA VAL A 63 -6.82 1.87 -16.98
C VAL A 63 -7.90 0.86 -17.35
N THR A 64 -7.52 -0.28 -17.94
CA THR A 64 -8.46 -1.33 -18.32
C THR A 64 -9.16 -1.91 -17.08
N ALA A 65 -8.40 -2.21 -16.03
CA ALA A 65 -8.94 -2.69 -14.76
C ALA A 65 -9.89 -1.66 -14.14
N ARG A 66 -9.52 -0.38 -14.11
CA ARG A 66 -10.40 0.69 -13.62
C ARG A 66 -11.75 0.70 -14.35
N ASN A 67 -11.73 0.63 -15.67
CA ASN A 67 -12.97 0.62 -16.46
C ASN A 67 -13.82 -0.60 -16.13
N ARG A 68 -13.22 -1.78 -15.94
CA ARG A 68 -13.93 -3.00 -15.53
C ARG A 68 -14.53 -2.90 -14.14
N ALA A 69 -13.81 -2.32 -13.19
CA ALA A 69 -14.32 -2.05 -11.85
C ALA A 69 -15.54 -1.11 -11.90
N ILE A 70 -15.45 -0.01 -12.66
CA ILE A 70 -16.56 0.93 -12.87
C ILE A 70 -17.76 0.25 -13.51
N ASP A 71 -17.54 -0.56 -14.56
CA ASP A 71 -18.63 -1.26 -15.24
C ASP A 71 -19.32 -2.28 -14.33
N ARG A 72 -18.57 -2.93 -13.43
CA ARG A 72 -19.12 -3.84 -12.44
C ARG A 72 -19.94 -3.09 -11.39
N LEU A 73 -19.42 -1.97 -10.87
CA LEU A 73 -20.15 -1.10 -9.95
C LEU A 73 -21.44 -0.56 -10.58
N ARG A 74 -21.42 -0.14 -11.85
CA ARG A 74 -22.63 0.30 -12.57
C ARG A 74 -23.71 -0.78 -12.68
N ARG A 75 -23.32 -2.05 -12.69
CA ARG A 75 -24.26 -3.19 -12.76
C ARG A 75 -24.81 -3.60 -11.39
N ASP A 76 -24.12 -3.26 -10.31
CA ASP A 76 -24.57 -3.53 -8.93
C ASP A 76 -25.39 -2.36 -8.38
N ALA A 77 -26.53 -2.64 -7.74
CA ALA A 77 -27.40 -1.62 -7.14
C ALA A 77 -26.72 -0.77 -6.04
N ARG A 78 -25.55 -1.21 -5.52
CA ARG A 78 -24.68 -0.49 -4.57
C ARG A 78 -23.67 0.47 -5.24
N GLY A 79 -23.59 0.50 -6.57
CA GLY A 79 -22.51 1.15 -7.32
C GLY A 79 -22.40 2.65 -7.16
N ASN A 80 -23.51 3.36 -6.92
CA ASN A 80 -23.52 4.83 -6.97
C ASN A 80 -22.67 5.47 -5.87
N GLU A 81 -22.61 4.89 -4.66
CA GLU A 81 -21.84 5.44 -3.54
C GLU A 81 -20.32 5.28 -3.76
N LEU A 82 -19.87 4.11 -4.23
CA LEU A 82 -18.46 3.84 -4.56
C LEU A 82 -17.99 4.62 -5.79
N LEU A 83 -18.85 4.82 -6.79
CA LEU A 83 -18.54 5.65 -7.95
C LEU A 83 -18.33 7.13 -7.56
N GLN A 84 -19.06 7.61 -6.55
CA GLN A 84 -18.93 8.98 -6.05
C GLN A 84 -17.62 9.17 -5.26
N GLN A 85 -17.17 8.16 -4.52
CA GLN A 85 -15.87 8.16 -3.82
C GLN A 85 -14.67 8.03 -4.79
N ALA A 86 -14.79 7.21 -5.84
CA ALA A 86 -13.73 6.98 -6.82
C ALA A 86 -13.48 8.14 -7.80
N ALA A 87 -14.38 9.11 -7.88
CA ALA A 87 -14.28 10.27 -8.77
C ALA A 87 -13.13 11.23 -8.40
N VAL A 88 -12.52 11.09 -7.21
CA VAL A 88 -11.58 12.07 -6.63
C VAL A 88 -10.09 11.70 -6.83
N HIS A 89 -9.74 10.49 -7.30
CA HIS A 89 -8.34 10.06 -7.42
C HIS A 89 -7.82 9.95 -8.86
N LEU A 90 -6.75 10.71 -9.16
CA LEU A 90 -6.05 10.71 -10.45
C LEU A 90 -4.53 10.59 -10.28
N SER A 91 -3.97 9.40 -10.49
CA SER A 91 -2.69 9.19 -11.21
C SER A 91 -2.52 7.69 -11.52
N PRO A 92 -2.21 7.30 -12.77
CA PRO A 92 -2.08 5.89 -13.18
C PRO A 92 -0.73 5.25 -12.79
N GLN A 93 0.11 5.93 -12.01
CA GLN A 93 1.36 5.39 -11.48
C GLN A 93 1.28 5.40 -9.96
N THR A 94 1.31 4.22 -9.33
CA THR A 94 1.49 4.13 -7.88
C THR A 94 2.93 4.53 -7.55
N THR A 95 3.08 5.66 -6.86
CA THR A 95 4.39 6.07 -6.35
C THR A 95 4.80 5.12 -5.22
N GLY A 96 6.10 5.03 -4.90
CA GLY A 96 6.57 4.28 -3.73
C GLY A 96 5.84 4.67 -2.43
N ASP A 97 5.46 5.95 -2.31
CA ASP A 97 4.62 6.50 -1.24
C ASP A 97 3.21 5.89 -1.22
N ASP A 98 2.50 5.82 -2.35
CA ASP A 98 1.14 5.25 -2.43
C ASP A 98 1.12 3.76 -2.08
N ARG A 99 2.14 3.02 -2.51
CA ARG A 99 2.27 1.61 -2.13
C ARG A 99 2.56 1.46 -0.64
N LEU A 100 3.45 2.27 -0.08
CA LEU A 100 3.74 2.24 1.36
C LEU A 100 2.49 2.55 2.19
N ARG A 101 1.67 3.51 1.77
CA ARG A 101 0.39 3.82 2.41
C ARG A 101 -0.54 2.61 2.46
N LEU A 102 -0.68 1.90 1.35
CA LEU A 102 -1.53 0.70 1.29
C LEU A 102 -0.96 -0.45 2.12
N ILE A 103 0.37 -0.58 2.22
CA ILE A 103 1.03 -1.54 3.10
C ILE A 103 0.64 -1.28 4.56
N PHE A 104 0.64 -0.02 5.00
CA PHE A 104 0.15 0.36 6.33
C PHE A 104 -1.34 0.06 6.53
N THR A 105 -2.17 0.31 5.52
CA THR A 105 -3.61 -0.02 5.60
C THR A 105 -3.84 -1.54 5.75
N CYS A 106 -3.12 -2.37 4.99
CA CYS A 106 -3.17 -3.84 5.12
C CYS A 106 -2.64 -4.35 6.46
N CYS A 107 -1.67 -3.66 7.06
CA CYS A 107 -1.09 -4.01 8.36
C CYS A 107 -1.97 -3.56 9.54
N HIS A 108 -3.28 -3.82 9.47
CA HIS A 108 -4.23 -3.39 10.49
C HIS A 108 -4.15 -4.27 11.75
N PRO A 109 -4.09 -3.69 12.97
CA PRO A 109 -3.90 -4.44 14.22
C PRO A 109 -5.04 -5.43 14.54
N ALA A 110 -6.23 -5.24 13.97
CA ALA A 110 -7.35 -6.19 14.06
C ALA A 110 -7.06 -7.56 13.39
N LEU A 111 -6.04 -7.65 12.55
CA LEU A 111 -5.59 -8.91 11.94
C LEU A 111 -4.40 -9.47 12.73
N ALA A 112 -4.28 -10.79 12.79
CA ALA A 112 -3.08 -11.41 13.33
C ALA A 112 -1.84 -10.97 12.52
N ALA A 113 -0.71 -10.72 13.19
CA ALA A 113 0.51 -10.20 12.56
C ALA A 113 0.96 -11.02 11.34
N GLN A 114 0.87 -12.35 11.42
CA GLN A 114 1.17 -13.23 10.28
C GLN A 114 0.22 -12.99 9.10
N ALA A 115 -1.08 -12.82 9.35
CA ALA A 115 -2.08 -12.59 8.32
C ALA A 115 -1.90 -11.22 7.63
N GLN A 116 -1.48 -10.20 8.39
CA GLN A 116 -1.13 -8.88 7.85
C GLN A 116 -0.02 -9.01 6.80
N VAL A 117 1.08 -9.70 7.15
CA VAL A 117 2.25 -9.84 6.29
C VAL A 117 1.95 -10.75 5.08
N GLU A 118 1.29 -11.89 5.28
CA GLU A 118 0.89 -12.81 4.19
C GLU A 118 0.06 -12.10 3.11
N LEU A 119 -0.96 -11.34 3.53
CA LEU A 119 -1.84 -10.63 2.62
C LEU A 119 -1.10 -9.50 1.88
N THR A 120 -0.30 -8.73 2.61
CA THR A 120 0.42 -7.58 2.05
C THR A 120 1.44 -8.02 1.01
N LEU A 121 2.17 -9.11 1.26
CA LEU A 121 3.09 -9.67 0.29
C LEU A 121 2.39 -10.12 -0.99
N ARG A 122 1.22 -10.78 -0.86
CA ARG A 122 0.45 -11.27 -2.00
C ARG A 122 -0.18 -10.15 -2.81
N LEU A 123 -0.76 -9.14 -2.16
CA LEU A 123 -1.55 -8.10 -2.83
C LEU A 123 -0.67 -6.97 -3.37
N LEU A 124 0.27 -6.49 -2.55
CA LEU A 124 0.98 -5.25 -2.82
C LEU A 124 2.43 -5.48 -3.24
N CYS A 125 3.01 -6.64 -2.93
CA CYS A 125 4.42 -6.90 -3.20
C CYS A 125 4.70 -7.74 -4.44
N GLY A 126 3.66 -8.15 -5.18
CA GLY A 126 3.80 -8.90 -6.43
C GLY A 126 4.26 -10.35 -6.25
N LEU A 127 4.31 -10.86 -5.01
CA LEU A 127 4.65 -12.26 -4.75
C LEU A 127 3.50 -13.18 -5.17
N SER A 128 3.84 -14.31 -5.80
CA SER A 128 2.87 -15.36 -6.07
C SER A 128 2.46 -16.07 -4.77
N THR A 129 1.33 -16.77 -4.79
CA THR A 129 0.91 -17.60 -3.64
C THR A 129 1.97 -18.64 -3.28
N ALA A 130 2.66 -19.22 -4.27
CA ALA A 130 3.78 -20.14 -4.06
C ALA A 130 4.97 -19.46 -3.38
N ASP A 131 5.30 -18.22 -3.75
CA ASP A 131 6.39 -17.47 -3.13
C ASP A 131 6.07 -17.11 -1.68
N VAL A 132 4.84 -16.66 -1.41
CA VAL A 132 4.37 -16.41 -0.04
C VAL A 132 4.39 -17.71 0.77
N ALA A 133 3.89 -18.83 0.22
CA ALA A 133 3.93 -20.12 0.91
C ALA A 133 5.37 -20.54 1.28
N ARG A 134 6.33 -20.32 0.37
CA ARG A 134 7.75 -20.59 0.61
C ARG A 134 8.34 -19.69 1.68
N ALA A 135 8.00 -18.40 1.68
CA ALA A 135 8.44 -17.45 2.70
C ALA A 135 7.92 -17.82 4.11
N PHE A 136 6.74 -18.42 4.19
CA PHE A 136 6.12 -18.89 5.44
C PHE A 136 6.31 -20.39 5.72
N LEU A 137 7.15 -21.08 4.94
CA LEU A 137 7.46 -22.50 5.10
C LEU A 137 6.22 -23.40 5.19
N THR A 138 5.22 -23.14 4.35
CA THR A 138 3.97 -23.91 4.26
C THR A 138 3.70 -24.37 2.84
N SER A 139 2.73 -25.27 2.66
CA SER A 139 2.24 -25.65 1.34
C SER A 139 1.42 -24.52 0.70
N GLU A 140 1.51 -24.42 -0.63
CA GLU A 140 0.73 -23.46 -1.43
C GLU A 140 -0.80 -23.57 -1.22
N PRO A 141 -1.41 -24.78 -1.16
CA PRO A 141 -2.84 -24.90 -0.86
C PRO A 141 -3.22 -24.37 0.52
N THR A 142 -2.36 -24.54 1.52
CA THR A 142 -2.59 -23.99 2.87
C THR A 142 -2.52 -22.47 2.84
N MET A 143 -1.53 -21.90 2.15
CA MET A 143 -1.40 -20.45 2.01
C MET A 143 -2.59 -19.84 1.27
N ALA A 144 -3.06 -20.46 0.19
CA ALA A 144 -4.25 -20.01 -0.53
C ALA A 144 -5.49 -19.92 0.39
N LYS A 145 -5.74 -20.97 1.20
CA LYS A 145 -6.83 -20.99 2.18
C LYS A 145 -6.69 -19.89 3.25
N ARG A 146 -5.46 -19.62 3.70
CA ARG A 146 -5.19 -18.55 4.68
C ARG A 146 -5.49 -17.18 4.10
N LEU A 147 -4.98 -16.88 2.90
CA LEU A 147 -5.22 -15.61 2.22
C LEU A 147 -6.72 -15.33 2.04
N VAL A 148 -7.48 -16.33 1.58
CA VAL A 148 -8.95 -16.22 1.46
C VAL A 148 -9.60 -15.91 2.81
N ARG A 149 -9.27 -16.65 3.87
CA ARG A 149 -9.80 -16.40 5.21
C ARG A 149 -9.44 -15.01 5.74
N THR A 150 -8.24 -14.53 5.46
CA THR A 150 -7.80 -13.18 5.87
C THR A 150 -8.62 -12.10 5.16
N LYS A 151 -8.86 -12.23 3.85
CA LYS A 151 -9.72 -11.30 3.10
C LYS A 151 -11.15 -11.26 3.66
N TYR A 152 -11.73 -12.42 3.96
CA TYR A 152 -13.04 -12.49 4.62
C TYR A 152 -13.06 -11.78 5.98
N LYS A 153 -12.00 -11.91 6.79
CA LYS A 153 -11.90 -11.21 8.08
C LYS A 153 -11.84 -9.69 7.92
N ILE A 154 -11.12 -9.18 6.92
CA ILE A 154 -11.07 -7.73 6.63
C ILE A 154 -12.46 -7.21 6.30
N LYS A 155 -13.15 -7.90 5.39
CA LYS A 155 -14.51 -7.56 4.96
C LYS A 155 -15.50 -7.62 6.13
N ALA A 156 -15.43 -8.67 6.94
CA ALA A 156 -16.29 -8.84 8.11
C ALA A 156 -16.03 -7.80 9.20
N ALA A 157 -14.78 -7.36 9.37
CA ALA A 157 -14.40 -6.34 10.34
C ALA A 157 -14.65 -4.89 9.86
N ASN A 158 -15.15 -4.72 8.62
CA ASN A 158 -15.39 -3.42 7.98
C ASN A 158 -14.22 -2.44 8.15
N ILE A 159 -12.99 -2.95 7.99
CA ILE A 159 -11.78 -2.15 8.18
C ILE A 159 -11.76 -1.07 7.09
N PRO A 160 -11.84 0.23 7.45
CA PRO A 160 -11.88 1.29 6.45
C PRO A 160 -10.55 1.32 5.71
N TYR A 161 -10.63 1.31 4.38
CA TYR A 161 -9.47 1.49 3.52
C TYR A 161 -9.10 2.98 3.45
N ARG A 162 -8.65 3.51 4.58
CA ARG A 162 -8.14 4.87 4.72
C ARG A 162 -6.63 4.87 4.94
N ILE A 163 -6.03 6.01 4.67
CA ILE A 163 -4.66 6.30 5.10
C ILE A 163 -4.69 6.36 6.64
N PRO A 164 -3.87 5.56 7.35
CA PRO A 164 -3.79 5.65 8.81
C PRO A 164 -3.22 7.00 9.24
N ASP A 165 -3.69 7.51 10.37
CA ASP A 165 -3.14 8.74 10.95
C ASP A 165 -1.73 8.46 11.53
N ASP A 166 -0.91 9.50 11.70
CA ASP A 166 0.47 9.38 12.20
C ASP A 166 0.55 8.62 13.53
N THR A 167 -0.49 8.73 14.38
CA THR A 167 -0.59 8.04 15.66
C THR A 167 -0.85 6.54 15.54
N GLU A 168 -1.37 6.08 14.40
CA GLU A 168 -1.63 4.65 14.14
C GLU A 168 -0.43 3.94 13.52
N LEU A 169 0.56 4.67 12.98
CA LEU A 169 1.71 4.08 12.30
C LEU A 169 2.55 3.17 13.20
N PRO A 170 2.85 3.52 14.48
CA PRO A 170 3.70 2.69 15.34
C PRO A 170 3.16 1.27 15.56
N ASP A 171 1.85 1.12 15.78
CA ASP A 171 1.20 -0.18 16.02
C ASP A 171 1.29 -1.12 14.81
N ARG A 172 1.46 -0.54 13.62
CA ARG A 172 1.49 -1.25 12.33
C ARG A 172 2.93 -1.51 11.87
N LEU A 173 3.88 -0.70 12.34
CA LEU A 173 5.27 -0.64 11.87
C LEU A 173 5.95 -2.00 11.85
N LYS A 174 5.76 -2.83 12.89
CA LYS A 174 6.40 -4.15 12.96
C LYS A 174 6.03 -5.06 11.78
N ALA A 175 4.77 -5.05 11.36
CA ALA A 175 4.32 -5.85 10.22
C ALA A 175 4.76 -5.23 8.88
N VAL A 176 4.83 -3.91 8.80
CA VAL A 176 5.38 -3.18 7.64
C VAL A 176 6.85 -3.55 7.43
N LEU A 177 7.68 -3.47 8.48
CA LEU A 177 9.09 -3.85 8.45
C LEU A 177 9.28 -5.31 8.02
N ALA A 178 8.48 -6.22 8.59
CA ALA A 178 8.51 -7.64 8.21
C ALA A 178 8.16 -7.85 6.72
N THR A 179 7.15 -7.14 6.23
CA THR A 179 6.73 -7.19 4.81
C THR A 179 7.83 -6.70 3.89
N ILE A 180 8.45 -5.55 4.19
CA ILE A 180 9.54 -4.99 3.40
C ILE A 180 10.72 -5.96 3.37
N TYR A 181 11.11 -6.49 4.54
CA TYR A 181 12.22 -7.43 4.63
C TYR A 181 11.97 -8.76 3.90
N LEU A 182 10.75 -9.31 3.99
CA LEU A 182 10.39 -10.53 3.27
C LEU A 182 10.33 -10.30 1.76
N THR A 183 9.87 -9.12 1.31
CA THR A 183 9.94 -8.73 -0.10
C THR A 183 11.39 -8.70 -0.58
N TYR A 184 12.27 -8.06 0.19
CA TYR A 184 13.69 -7.96 -0.12
C TYR A 184 14.38 -9.33 -0.21
N THR A 185 14.16 -10.19 0.80
CA THR A 185 14.81 -11.52 0.89
C THR A 185 14.29 -12.50 -0.16
N THR A 186 13.01 -12.39 -0.54
CA THR A 186 12.43 -13.19 -1.64
C THR A 186 13.04 -12.80 -2.99
N GLY A 187 13.50 -11.56 -3.14
CA GLY A 187 14.20 -11.07 -4.34
C GLY A 187 15.56 -11.72 -4.60
N TYR A 188 16.11 -12.55 -3.71
CA TYR A 188 17.38 -13.25 -3.93
C TYR A 188 17.32 -14.44 -4.90
N GLY A 189 16.14 -14.80 -5.41
CA GLY A 189 15.95 -15.85 -6.40
C GLY A 189 16.63 -15.58 -7.76
N LYS A 190 16.59 -16.56 -8.68
CA LYS A 190 17.16 -16.42 -10.02
C LYS A 190 16.53 -15.23 -10.77
N PRO A 191 17.32 -14.36 -11.43
CA PRO A 191 16.84 -13.16 -12.14
C PRO A 191 15.77 -13.44 -13.20
N GLU A 192 15.83 -14.63 -13.81
CA GLU A 192 14.89 -15.07 -14.86
C GLU A 192 13.44 -15.21 -14.35
N HIS A 193 13.24 -15.36 -13.04
CA HIS A 193 11.94 -15.70 -12.45
C HIS A 193 11.38 -14.65 -11.49
N SER A 194 12.15 -13.62 -11.14
CA SER A 194 11.78 -12.62 -10.14
C SER A 194 11.98 -11.20 -10.70
N PRO A 195 10.97 -10.32 -10.67
CA PRO A 195 11.16 -8.87 -10.77
C PRO A 195 12.26 -8.41 -9.79
N ASP A 196 12.79 -7.19 -9.95
CA ASP A 196 13.73 -6.62 -8.97
C ASP A 196 13.02 -6.23 -7.65
N LEU A 197 12.49 -7.24 -6.95
CA LEU A 197 11.84 -7.13 -5.65
C LEU A 197 12.81 -6.58 -4.60
N SER A 198 14.13 -6.83 -4.77
CA SER A 198 15.15 -6.26 -3.92
C SER A 198 15.24 -4.74 -4.05
N GLY A 199 15.31 -4.23 -5.29
CA GLY A 199 15.31 -2.80 -5.57
C GLY A 199 14.04 -2.14 -5.07
N GLU A 200 12.88 -2.73 -5.35
CA GLU A 200 11.59 -2.21 -4.87
C GLU A 200 11.51 -2.17 -3.34
N ALA A 201 12.00 -3.19 -2.64
CA ALA A 201 12.01 -3.20 -1.18
C ALA A 201 12.99 -2.16 -0.60
N LEU A 202 14.11 -1.90 -1.26
CA LEU A 202 15.03 -0.81 -0.88
C LEU A 202 14.37 0.55 -1.03
N ASP A 203 13.62 0.78 -2.12
CA ASP A 203 12.91 2.03 -2.34
C ASP A 203 11.76 2.23 -1.34
N LEU A 204 11.05 1.17 -0.98
CA LEU A 204 10.08 1.19 0.13
C LEU A 204 10.76 1.50 1.46
N GLY A 205 11.91 0.89 1.75
CA GLY A 205 12.67 1.15 2.96
C GLY A 205 13.18 2.61 3.05
N ARG A 206 13.64 3.17 1.92
CA ARG A 206 14.04 4.59 1.83
C ARG A 206 12.86 5.52 2.05
N THR A 207 11.71 5.22 1.44
CA THR A 207 10.47 6.00 1.62
C THR A 207 10.00 5.95 3.07
N LEU A 208 10.03 4.77 3.70
CA LEU A 208 9.67 4.61 5.11
C LEU A 208 10.61 5.40 6.04
N ARG A 209 11.91 5.48 5.71
CA ARG A 209 12.89 6.28 6.47
C ARG A 209 12.67 7.79 6.35
N LEU A 210 12.07 8.26 5.26
CA LEU A 210 11.65 9.66 5.11
C LEU A 210 10.39 9.94 5.92
N LEU A 211 9.44 8.98 5.94
CA LEU A 211 8.18 9.11 6.67
C LEU A 211 8.38 9.06 8.19
N MET A 212 9.22 8.15 8.68
CA MET A 212 9.45 7.91 10.11
C MET A 212 10.95 8.08 10.43
N PRO A 213 11.46 9.32 10.45
CA PRO A 213 12.89 9.54 10.51
C PRO A 213 13.55 9.26 11.86
N ASP A 214 12.76 9.23 12.93
CA ASP A 214 13.23 9.03 14.30
C ASP A 214 13.11 7.58 14.76
N GLU A 215 12.55 6.69 13.93
CA GLU A 215 12.37 5.26 14.24
C GLU A 215 13.66 4.46 13.99
N PRO A 216 14.30 3.91 15.04
CA PRO A 216 15.58 3.22 14.90
C PRO A 216 15.44 1.88 14.16
N GLU A 217 14.32 1.16 14.31
CA GLU A 217 14.07 -0.10 13.59
C GLU A 217 14.00 0.12 12.07
N VAL A 218 13.46 1.25 11.62
CA VAL A 218 13.41 1.63 10.20
C VAL A 218 14.83 1.87 9.68
N ALA A 219 15.64 2.63 10.42
CA ALA A 219 17.03 2.89 10.07
C ALA A 219 17.87 1.60 10.04
N GLY A 220 17.69 0.74 11.04
CA GLY A 220 18.38 -0.55 11.15
C GLY A 220 18.02 -1.50 10.01
N LEU A 221 16.73 -1.62 9.67
CA LEU A 221 16.30 -2.47 8.56
C LEU A 221 16.86 -1.98 7.23
N LEU A 222 16.76 -0.68 6.94
CA LEU A 222 17.30 -0.11 5.70
C LEU A 222 18.82 -0.31 5.61
N ALA A 223 19.55 -0.06 6.69
CA ALA A 223 21.00 -0.29 6.74
C ALA A 223 21.35 -1.76 6.47
N LEU A 224 20.64 -2.70 7.09
CA LEU A 224 20.82 -4.14 6.86
C LEU A 224 20.62 -4.50 5.38
N MET A 225 19.54 -4.02 4.76
CA MET A 225 19.26 -4.30 3.35
C MET A 225 20.31 -3.69 2.42
N LEU A 226 20.71 -2.43 2.63
CA LEU A 226 21.73 -1.75 1.83
C LEU A 226 23.10 -2.45 1.90
N LEU A 227 23.54 -2.80 3.12
CA LEU A 227 24.81 -3.51 3.33
C LEU A 227 24.78 -4.91 2.73
N THR A 228 23.62 -5.57 2.75
CA THR A 228 23.47 -6.89 2.12
C THR A 228 23.43 -6.79 0.61
N GLU A 229 22.82 -5.74 0.06
CA GLU A 229 22.74 -5.48 -1.38
C GLU A 229 24.11 -5.10 -1.96
N ALA A 230 24.91 -4.34 -1.22
CA ALA A 230 26.23 -3.89 -1.65
C ALA A 230 27.17 -5.03 -2.09
N ARG A 231 26.97 -6.23 -1.53
CA ARG A 231 27.74 -7.44 -1.86
C ARG A 231 27.02 -8.40 -2.80
N ARG A 232 25.79 -8.10 -3.27
CA ARG A 232 24.95 -9.05 -4.03
C ARG A 232 25.70 -9.68 -5.20
N ARG A 233 26.40 -8.86 -5.99
CA ARG A 233 27.15 -9.28 -7.19
C ARG A 233 28.33 -10.22 -6.92
N THR A 234 28.74 -10.38 -5.66
CA THR A 234 29.86 -11.23 -5.26
C THR A 234 29.42 -12.43 -4.43
N ARG A 235 28.11 -12.63 -4.21
CA ARG A 235 27.58 -13.77 -3.44
C ARG A 235 27.54 -15.07 -4.24
N THR A 236 27.67 -14.99 -5.56
CA THR A 236 27.71 -16.13 -6.46
C THR A 236 29.03 -16.17 -7.21
N GLY A 237 29.64 -17.35 -7.31
CA GLY A 237 30.80 -17.62 -8.15
C GLY A 237 30.44 -17.63 -9.64
N TYR A 238 31.45 -17.79 -10.48
CA TYR A 238 31.29 -17.88 -11.95
C TYR A 238 30.50 -19.13 -12.39
N ASP A 239 30.48 -20.16 -11.56
CA ASP A 239 29.72 -21.40 -11.70
C ASP A 239 28.26 -21.28 -11.20
N GLY A 240 27.86 -20.12 -10.67
CA GLY A 240 26.56 -19.89 -10.05
C GLY A 240 26.43 -20.46 -8.63
N ALA A 241 27.48 -21.05 -8.06
CA ALA A 241 27.49 -21.54 -6.68
C ALA A 241 27.60 -20.37 -5.69
N LEU A 242 27.11 -20.57 -4.46
CA LEU A 242 27.24 -19.56 -3.41
C LEU A 242 28.70 -19.41 -2.98
N ALA A 243 29.23 -18.20 -3.01
CA ALA A 243 30.58 -17.87 -2.56
C ALA A 243 30.60 -17.55 -1.05
N LEU A 244 31.51 -18.18 -0.31
CA LEU A 244 31.73 -17.87 1.11
C LEU A 244 32.22 -16.44 1.27
N LEU A 245 31.90 -15.80 2.40
CA LEU A 245 32.23 -14.38 2.63
C LEU A 245 33.72 -14.03 2.47
N ARG A 246 34.61 -14.95 2.87
CA ARG A 246 36.07 -14.77 2.73
C ARG A 246 36.55 -14.84 1.28
N ASP A 247 35.79 -15.51 0.41
CA ASP A 247 36.12 -15.74 -1.00
C ASP A 247 35.47 -14.69 -1.91
N GLN A 248 34.64 -13.79 -1.36
CA GLN A 248 34.02 -12.70 -2.11
C GLN A 248 35.02 -11.58 -2.37
N ASP A 249 35.13 -11.15 -3.63
CA ASP A 249 35.98 -10.02 -4.00
C ASP A 249 35.41 -8.68 -3.48
N ARG A 250 35.99 -8.19 -2.37
CA ARG A 250 35.60 -6.94 -1.72
C ARG A 250 35.83 -5.69 -2.57
N ARG A 251 36.64 -5.77 -3.64
CA ARG A 251 36.84 -4.64 -4.57
C ARG A 251 35.60 -4.39 -5.41
N ARG A 252 34.76 -5.41 -5.61
CA ARG A 252 33.51 -5.35 -6.39
C ARG A 252 32.28 -5.00 -5.55
N TRP A 253 32.45 -4.74 -4.25
CA TRP A 253 31.36 -4.30 -3.39
C TRP A 253 30.98 -2.85 -3.68
N ASP A 254 29.67 -2.57 -3.67
CA ASP A 254 29.14 -1.25 -3.91
C ASP A 254 29.46 -0.31 -2.74
N ARG A 255 30.40 0.61 -2.97
CA ARG A 255 30.86 1.59 -1.97
C ARG A 255 29.86 2.70 -1.70
N VAL A 256 28.90 2.94 -2.59
CA VAL A 256 27.83 3.90 -2.38
C VAL A 256 26.83 3.31 -1.38
N LEU A 257 26.37 2.08 -1.62
CA LEU A 257 25.43 1.40 -0.72
C LEU A 257 26.04 1.14 0.66
N ILE A 258 27.35 0.81 0.74
CA ILE A 258 28.04 0.66 2.03
C ILE A 258 28.05 1.97 2.82
N ARG A 259 28.39 3.09 2.18
CA ARG A 259 28.40 4.40 2.84
C ARG A 259 26.99 4.79 3.29
N GLU A 260 25.99 4.60 2.43
CA GLU A 260 24.58 4.84 2.77
C GLU A 260 24.16 3.99 3.98
N GLY A 261 24.44 2.70 3.97
CA GLY A 261 24.09 1.79 5.07
C GLY A 261 24.74 2.19 6.39
N HIS A 262 26.03 2.53 6.39
CA HIS A 262 26.74 2.96 7.60
C HIS A 262 26.20 4.27 8.16
N ALA A 263 25.98 5.28 7.31
CA ALA A 263 25.43 6.57 7.73
C ALA A 263 24.07 6.42 8.44
N ARG A 264 23.26 5.43 8.03
CA ARG A 264 21.95 5.16 8.66
C ARG A 264 22.06 4.38 9.96
N SER A 265 23.04 3.49 10.09
CA SER A 265 23.29 2.73 11.34
C SER A 265 23.92 3.55 12.46
N ALA A 266 24.66 4.62 12.12
CA ALA A 266 25.46 5.36 13.08
C ALA A 266 24.70 6.45 13.86
N GLY A 267 23.43 6.73 13.54
CA GLY A 267 22.70 7.84 14.17
C GLY A 267 23.32 9.22 13.91
N GLU A 268 24.24 9.34 12.94
CA GLU A 268 24.85 10.61 12.56
C GLU A 268 23.83 11.46 11.82
N VAL A 269 23.23 12.40 12.57
CA VAL A 269 22.82 13.68 12.01
C VAL A 269 24.08 14.27 11.36
N ALA A 270 24.13 14.27 10.02
CA ALA A 270 25.17 14.99 9.31
C ALA A 270 25.19 16.45 9.79
N PRO A 271 26.31 16.96 10.37
CA PRO A 271 26.43 18.36 10.67
C PRO A 271 26.75 19.08 9.36
N GLY A 272 25.73 19.72 8.77
CA GLY A 272 25.95 20.60 7.63
C GLY A 272 24.79 20.68 6.65
N GLU A 273 23.61 21.08 7.11
CA GLU A 273 22.60 21.82 6.31
C GLU A 273 21.47 22.32 7.23
N LEU A 274 21.83 22.93 8.38
CA LEU A 274 20.91 23.69 9.22
C LEU A 274 20.70 25.12 8.68
N GLY A 275 20.38 25.21 7.38
CA GLY A 275 20.05 26.47 6.71
C GLY A 275 18.59 26.63 6.30
N GLY A 276 17.77 25.57 6.37
CA GLY A 276 16.38 25.60 5.84
C GLY A 276 15.26 25.26 6.83
N ARG A 277 15.57 24.87 8.07
CA ARG A 277 14.55 24.34 9.00
C ARG A 277 13.60 25.39 9.60
N GLN A 278 13.85 26.69 9.43
CA GLN A 278 12.95 27.72 9.95
C GLN A 278 11.76 28.04 9.03
N GLU A 279 11.80 27.71 7.73
CA GLU A 279 10.69 28.06 6.83
C GLU A 279 9.57 27.00 6.76
N GLN A 280 9.82 25.75 7.16
CA GLN A 280 8.83 24.68 7.08
C GLN A 280 7.95 24.57 8.34
N GLY A 281 8.43 25.06 9.48
CA GLY A 281 7.61 25.27 10.69
C GLY A 281 6.56 26.37 10.49
N ASP A 282 6.93 27.46 9.82
CA ASP A 282 6.05 28.63 9.62
C ASP A 282 4.90 28.36 8.62
N ARG A 283 5.04 27.35 7.74
CA ARG A 283 3.94 26.89 6.87
C ARG A 283 2.94 25.96 7.58
N ARG A 284 3.33 25.31 8.69
CA ARG A 284 2.44 24.43 9.49
C ARG A 284 1.49 25.24 10.38
N ASP A 285 1.93 26.38 10.91
CA ASP A 285 1.06 27.25 11.73
C ASP A 285 0.12 28.11 10.88
N ARG A 286 0.56 28.65 9.74
CA ARG A 286 -0.34 29.43 8.86
C ARG A 286 -1.52 28.62 8.29
N ARG A 287 -1.38 27.29 8.14
CA ARG A 287 -2.50 26.42 7.72
C ARG A 287 -3.51 26.15 8.84
N LYS A 288 -3.07 26.17 10.12
CA LYS A 288 -3.99 26.09 11.26
C LYS A 288 -4.74 27.42 11.42
N ASP A 289 -4.07 28.55 11.24
CA ASP A 289 -4.72 29.87 11.36
C ASP A 289 -5.71 30.17 10.22
N GLN A 290 -5.41 29.74 8.98
CA GLN A 290 -6.34 29.90 7.86
C GLN A 290 -7.61 29.05 8.02
N GLN A 291 -7.56 27.95 8.77
CA GLN A 291 -8.70 27.06 8.99
C GLN A 291 -9.57 27.49 10.18
N VAL A 292 -9.04 28.31 11.09
CA VAL A 292 -9.81 28.97 12.16
C VAL A 292 -10.49 30.26 11.65
N ALA A 293 -9.92 30.94 10.65
CA ALA A 293 -10.47 32.19 10.11
C ALA A 293 -11.69 32.04 9.16
N CYS A 294 -12.03 30.82 8.71
CA CYS A 294 -13.19 30.58 7.83
C CYS A 294 -14.43 30.00 8.55
N GLY A 295 -14.41 29.91 9.89
CA GLY A 295 -15.53 29.46 10.71
C GLY A 295 -16.06 30.56 11.61
N GLY A 296 -16.64 31.64 11.05
CA GLY A 296 -17.18 32.71 11.90
C GLY A 296 -17.84 33.86 11.15
N VAL A 297 -19.05 33.65 10.62
CA VAL A 297 -20.11 34.68 10.51
C VAL A 297 -21.43 33.94 10.71
N ALA A 298 -21.88 33.81 11.97
CA ALA A 298 -22.88 34.67 12.60
C ALA A 298 -24.26 34.54 11.93
N GLY A 299 -25.10 33.70 12.52
CA GLY A 299 -26.54 33.68 12.28
C GLY A 299 -27.17 34.91 12.93
N GLU A 300 -27.88 35.68 12.11
CA GLU A 300 -28.60 36.88 12.54
C GLU A 300 -29.92 36.48 13.20
N GLN A 301 -30.06 36.86 14.47
CA GLN A 301 -31.32 36.87 15.21
C GLN A 301 -32.31 37.82 14.53
N VAL A 302 -33.52 37.32 14.25
CA VAL A 302 -34.69 38.18 14.07
C VAL A 302 -35.69 37.81 15.15
N ASP A 303 -36.04 38.86 15.88
CA ASP A 303 -36.85 38.94 17.08
C ASP A 303 -38.33 38.56 16.83
N GLY A 304 -39.00 38.08 17.90
CA GLY A 304 -40.45 37.80 17.92
C GLY A 304 -41.31 39.08 17.87
N PRO A 305 -42.65 39.00 17.90
CA PRO A 305 -43.41 38.52 19.07
C PRO A 305 -44.65 37.69 18.63
N GLU A 306 -45.61 37.18 19.39
CA GLU A 306 -46.15 37.40 20.73
C GLU A 306 -47.11 36.21 20.98
N VAL A 307 -47.02 35.51 22.12
CA VAL A 307 -48.00 34.46 22.48
C VAL A 307 -48.96 35.06 23.49
N VAL A 308 -50.22 35.21 23.08
CA VAL A 308 -51.34 35.60 23.95
C VAL A 308 -51.93 34.34 24.60
N GLU A 309 -51.86 34.30 25.94
CA GLU A 309 -52.62 33.39 26.79
C GLU A 309 -54.13 33.49 26.53
N ARG A 310 -54.82 32.34 26.45
CA ARG A 310 -56.18 32.21 27.01
C ARG A 310 -56.36 30.88 27.74
N ARG A 311 -56.88 31.03 28.96
CA ARG A 311 -57.22 30.03 29.97
C ARG A 311 -58.53 29.28 29.67
N GLY A 312 -58.67 28.13 30.35
CA GLY A 312 -59.93 27.47 30.76
C GLY A 312 -60.26 26.23 29.93
N GLU A 313 -60.65 25.07 30.44
CA GLU A 313 -60.98 24.52 31.77
C GLU A 313 -61.06 22.98 31.59
N PRO A 314 -61.09 22.15 32.65
CA PRO A 314 -61.07 20.67 32.56
C PRO A 314 -62.45 20.02 32.81
N GLN A 315 -62.74 18.88 32.16
CA GLN A 315 -63.79 17.93 32.57
C GLN A 315 -63.49 16.52 32.00
N ALA A 316 -63.23 15.54 32.88
CA ALA A 316 -64.08 14.38 33.21
C ALA A 316 -64.21 13.34 32.07
N ALA A 317 -63.59 12.17 32.18
CA ALA A 317 -64.09 10.93 32.84
C ALA A 317 -64.94 10.06 31.89
N ASP A 318 -64.48 8.82 31.69
CA ASP A 318 -65.16 7.55 31.34
C ASP A 318 -64.23 6.73 30.43
N ALA A 319 -63.60 5.64 30.88
CA ALA A 319 -64.13 4.31 31.20
C ALA A 319 -64.36 3.42 29.96
N VAL A 320 -63.97 2.15 30.13
CA VAL A 320 -64.45 0.92 29.46
C VAL A 320 -63.60 0.33 28.31
N ASP A 321 -62.94 -0.77 28.69
CA ASP A 321 -62.75 -2.10 28.06
C ASP A 321 -62.41 -2.33 26.57
N GLU A 322 -61.62 -3.42 26.44
CA GLU A 322 -61.20 -4.27 25.31
C GLU A 322 -60.05 -3.82 24.38
#